data_AF-A0A932QKU9-F1
#
_entry.id   AF-A0A932QKU9-F1
#
_cell.length_a   1.000
_cell.length_b   1.000
_cell.length_c   1.000
_cell.angle_alpha   90.00
_cell.angle_beta   90.00
_cell.angle_gamma   90.00
#
_symmetry.space_group_name_H-M   'P 1'
#
loop_
_entity.id
_entity.type
_entity.pdbx_description
1 polymer ?
#
loop_
_entity_poly.entity_id
_entity_poly.type
_entity_poly.pdbx_seq_one_letter_code
_entity_poly.pdbx_strand_id
1 'polypeptide(L)'
;MINFHEHKLWQSAYVALMDLYEAIEKGDAPDLIISAETVAATIADALTRQDKKISNDLMQSAIGAVAMTRTHLAVAWGRGLLDDATFKKLDESYASLSSSLQ
;
A
#
# COMPACT_ATOMS: atom_id res chain seq x y z
N MET A 1 -22.69 3.88 9.79
CA MET A 1 -21.34 3.27 9.66
C MET A 1 -20.67 4.04 8.53
N ILE A 2 -19.52 4.66 8.76
CA ILE A 2 -18.81 5.38 7.68
C ILE A 2 -18.32 4.33 6.68
N ASN A 3 -18.62 4.53 5.40
CA ASN A 3 -18.14 3.64 4.34
C ASN A 3 -16.63 3.84 4.19
N PHE A 4 -15.82 2.78 4.35
CA PHE A 4 -14.36 2.91 4.29
C PHE A 4 -13.87 3.42 2.93
N HIS A 5 -14.64 3.19 1.86
CA HIS A 5 -14.34 3.70 0.51
C HIS A 5 -14.31 5.23 0.42
N GLU A 6 -14.96 5.94 1.36
CA GLU A 6 -14.98 7.41 1.42
C GLU A 6 -13.81 7.99 2.22
N HIS A 7 -13.05 7.13 2.90
CA HIS A 7 -11.96 7.56 3.75
C HIS A 7 -10.70 7.87 2.92
N LYS A 8 -10.19 9.11 3.04
CA LYS A 8 -9.05 9.60 2.23
C LYS A 8 -7.83 8.69 2.31
N LEU A 9 -7.49 8.18 3.50
CA LEU A 9 -6.35 7.28 3.68
C LEU A 9 -6.50 5.99 2.85
N TRP A 10 -7.71 5.40 2.82
CA TRP A 10 -7.97 4.21 2.03
C TRP A 10 -7.93 4.53 0.53
N GLN A 11 -8.51 5.66 0.12
CA GLN A 11 -8.47 6.11 -1.28
C GLN A 11 -7.03 6.31 -1.77
N SER A 12 -6.16 6.91 -0.96
CA SER A 12 -4.74 7.05 -1.27
C SER A 12 -4.05 5.70 -1.43
N ALA A 13 -4.34 4.72 -0.55
CA ALA A 13 -3.79 3.37 -0.67
C ALA A 13 -4.28 2.65 -1.93
N TYR A 14 -5.57 2.82 -2.26
CA TYR A 14 -6.16 2.25 -3.46
C TYR A 14 -5.55 2.84 -4.74
N VAL A 15 -5.35 4.16 -4.81
CA VAL A 15 -4.69 4.80 -5.96
C VAL A 15 -3.26 4.29 -6.11
N ALA A 16 -2.48 4.19 -5.03
CA ALA A 16 -1.13 3.65 -5.08
C ALA A 16 -1.09 2.18 -5.55
N LEU A 17 -2.11 1.38 -5.20
CA LEU A 17 -2.26 0.00 -5.67
C LEU A 17 -2.61 -0.05 -7.16
N MET A 18 -3.51 0.81 -7.65
CA MET A 18 -3.86 0.84 -9.08
C MET A 18 -2.67 1.31 -9.94
N ASP A 19 -1.96 2.36 -9.51
CA ASP A 19 -0.72 2.82 -10.14
C ASP A 19 0.32 1.69 -10.22
N LEU A 20 0.37 0.81 -9.23
CA LEU A 20 1.26 -0.35 -9.21
C LEU A 20 0.85 -1.42 -10.24
N TYR A 21 -0.44 -1.74 -10.35
CA TYR A 21 -0.92 -2.68 -11.38
C TYR A 21 -0.63 -2.17 -12.79
N GLU A 22 -0.85 -0.88 -13.05
CA GLU A 22 -0.52 -0.26 -14.34
C GLU A 22 0.98 -0.35 -14.65
N ALA A 23 1.84 -0.19 -13.64
CA ALA A 23 3.28 -0.29 -13.80
C ALA A 23 3.77 -1.73 -14.06
N ILE A 24 3.10 -2.72 -13.49
CA ILE A 24 3.54 -4.14 -13.49
C ILE A 24 2.85 -4.96 -14.59
N GLU A 25 2.01 -4.35 -15.42
CA GLU A 25 1.21 -5.01 -16.48
C GLU A 25 2.03 -5.89 -17.45
N LYS A 26 3.36 -5.74 -17.49
CA LYS A 26 4.30 -6.52 -18.33
C LYS A 26 5.24 -7.47 -17.57
N GLY A 27 5.20 -7.51 -16.23
CA GLY A 27 6.15 -8.26 -15.40
C GLY A 27 5.48 -9.05 -14.28
N ASP A 28 6.04 -10.22 -13.95
CA ASP A 28 5.54 -11.03 -12.84
C ASP A 28 6.22 -10.63 -11.52
N ALA A 29 5.48 -9.96 -10.64
CA ALA A 29 5.93 -9.53 -9.32
C ALA A 29 4.84 -9.81 -8.25
N PRO A 30 4.51 -11.09 -8.01
CA PRO A 30 3.35 -11.46 -7.19
C PRO A 30 3.51 -11.00 -5.74
N ASP A 31 4.70 -11.10 -5.16
CA ASP A 31 4.97 -10.66 -3.77
C ASP A 31 4.76 -9.16 -3.58
N LEU A 32 5.07 -8.37 -4.62
CA LEU A 32 4.86 -6.92 -4.62
C LEU A 32 3.36 -6.62 -4.64
N ILE A 33 2.60 -7.24 -5.56
CA ILE A 33 1.15 -7.07 -5.64
C ILE A 33 0.47 -7.49 -4.33
N ILE A 34 0.78 -8.68 -3.82
CA ILE A 34 0.20 -9.20 -2.56
C ILE A 34 0.47 -8.24 -1.39
N SER A 35 1.71 -7.74 -1.27
CA SER A 35 2.05 -6.80 -0.20
C SER A 35 1.28 -5.48 -0.33
N ALA A 36 1.12 -4.96 -1.54
CA ALA A 36 0.36 -3.73 -1.80
C ALA A 36 -1.15 -3.89 -1.54
N GLU A 37 -1.74 -5.00 -1.98
CA GLU A 37 -3.12 -5.38 -1.66
C GLU A 37 -3.34 -5.44 -0.15
N THR A 38 -2.37 -6.01 0.57
CA THR A 38 -2.40 -6.11 2.04
C THR A 38 -2.46 -4.73 2.69
N VAL A 39 -1.78 -3.70 2.17
CA VAL A 39 -1.88 -2.32 2.70
C VAL A 39 -3.31 -1.82 2.61
N ALA A 40 -3.92 -1.84 1.42
CA ALA A 40 -5.28 -1.33 1.22
C ALA A 40 -6.32 -2.13 2.02
N ALA A 41 -6.19 -3.46 2.06
CA ALA A 41 -7.07 -4.34 2.80
C ALA A 41 -6.96 -4.13 4.33
N THR A 42 -5.75 -3.97 4.86
CA THR A 42 -5.53 -3.75 6.30
C THR A 42 -6.09 -2.39 6.75
N ILE A 43 -5.93 -1.34 5.93
CA ILE A 43 -6.54 -0.03 6.20
C ILE A 43 -8.07 -0.13 6.20
N ALA A 44 -8.65 -0.81 5.20
CA ALA A 44 -10.10 -1.02 5.15
C ALA A 44 -10.60 -1.77 6.39
N ASP A 45 -9.89 -2.83 6.78
CA ASP A 45 -10.21 -3.59 7.99
C ASP A 45 -10.19 -2.67 9.23
N ALA A 46 -9.08 -1.97 9.45
CA ALA A 46 -8.91 -1.05 10.57
C ALA A 46 -10.03 -0.01 10.67
N LEU A 47 -10.46 0.58 9.55
CA LEU A 47 -11.52 1.59 9.48
C LEU A 47 -12.92 1.05 9.82
N THR A 48 -13.14 -0.25 9.62
CA THR A 48 -14.46 -0.89 9.85
C THR A 48 -14.61 -1.49 11.25
N ARG A 49 -13.51 -1.62 12.02
CA ARG A 49 -13.56 -2.14 13.39
C ARG A 49 -14.25 -1.18 14.35
N GLN A 50 -15.14 -1.74 15.18
CA GLN A 50 -15.78 -1.00 16.27
C GLN A 50 -14.85 -0.83 17.47
N ASP A 51 -14.02 -1.84 17.76
CA ASP A 51 -13.02 -1.78 18.81
C ASP A 51 -11.84 -0.88 18.37
N LYS A 52 -11.66 0.23 19.10
CA LYS A 52 -10.61 1.21 18.83
C LYS A 52 -9.21 0.68 19.06
N LYS A 53 -9.01 -0.27 19.99
CA LYS A 53 -7.71 -0.89 20.19
C LYS A 53 -7.33 -1.72 18.97
N ILE A 54 -8.22 -2.59 18.53
CA ILE A 54 -7.99 -3.44 17.34
C ILE A 54 -7.80 -2.57 16.09
N SER A 55 -8.62 -1.52 15.94
CA SER A 55 -8.48 -0.55 14.84
C SER A 55 -7.07 0.06 14.82
N ASN A 56 -6.56 0.52 15.96
CA ASN A 56 -5.22 1.11 16.06
C ASN A 56 -4.12 0.07 15.80
N ASP A 57 -4.24 -1.14 16.34
CA ASP A 57 -3.27 -2.23 16.12
C ASP A 57 -3.18 -2.60 14.62
N LEU A 58 -4.31 -2.58 13.91
CA LEU A 58 -4.36 -2.78 12.46
C LEU A 58 -3.76 -1.59 11.69
N MET A 59 -3.99 -0.34 12.13
CA MET A 59 -3.31 0.82 11.52
C MET A 59 -1.79 0.72 11.65
N GLN A 60 -1.27 0.27 12.80
CA GLN A 60 0.17 0.00 12.97
C GLN A 60 0.65 -1.16 12.09
N SER A 61 -0.17 -2.20 11.94
CA SER A 61 0.12 -3.31 11.02
C SER A 61 0.20 -2.86 9.56
N ALA A 62 -0.64 -1.90 9.15
CA ALA A 62 -0.59 -1.29 7.83
C ALA A 62 0.73 -0.52 7.58
N ILE A 63 1.33 0.09 8.60
CA ILE A 63 2.67 0.70 8.49
C ILE A 63 3.72 -0.36 8.15
N GLY A 64 3.66 -1.52 8.83
CA GLY A 64 4.52 -2.66 8.52
C GLY A 64 4.30 -3.19 7.10
N ALA A 65 3.04 -3.28 6.65
CA ALA A 65 2.71 -3.66 5.28
C ALA A 65 3.28 -2.68 4.25
N VAL A 66 3.20 -1.36 4.50
CA VAL A 66 3.82 -0.35 3.63
C VAL A 66 5.33 -0.54 3.54
N ALA A 67 6.01 -0.81 4.65
CA ALA A 67 7.45 -1.09 4.64
C ALA A 67 7.81 -2.35 3.82
N MET A 68 6.98 -3.40 3.91
CA MET A 68 7.14 -4.60 3.08
C MET A 68 6.93 -4.28 1.59
N THR A 69 5.89 -3.53 1.23
CA THR A 69 5.63 -3.13 -0.16
C THR A 69 6.78 -2.32 -0.73
N ARG A 70 7.34 -1.37 0.02
CA ARG A 70 8.52 -0.60 -0.40
C ARG A 70 9.75 -1.48 -0.60
N THR A 71 9.92 -2.50 0.24
CA THR A 71 10.99 -3.50 0.06
C THR A 71 10.79 -4.28 -1.24
N HIS A 72 9.57 -4.75 -1.53
CA HIS A 72 9.27 -5.46 -2.77
C HIS A 72 9.35 -4.55 -4.01
N LEU A 73 9.03 -3.26 -3.90
CA LEU A 73 9.26 -2.27 -4.96
C LEU A 73 10.74 -2.17 -5.33
N ALA A 74 11.61 -2.07 -4.32
CA ALA A 74 13.06 -2.04 -4.54
C ALA A 74 13.56 -3.34 -5.21
N VAL A 75 13.00 -4.50 -4.84
CA VAL A 75 13.30 -5.79 -5.50
C VAL A 75 12.84 -5.79 -6.96
N ALA A 76 11.61 -5.34 -7.25
CA ALA A 76 11.09 -5.29 -8.62
C ALA A 76 11.92 -4.35 -9.51
N TRP A 77 12.29 -3.19 -8.98
CA TRP A 77 13.21 -2.26 -9.64
C TRP A 77 14.60 -2.88 -9.89
N GLY A 78 15.20 -3.51 -8.88
CA GLY A 78 16.49 -4.19 -9.01
C GLY A 78 16.47 -5.35 -10.02
N ARG A 79 15.29 -5.93 -10.28
CA ARG A 79 15.06 -6.95 -11.31
C ARG A 79 14.76 -6.38 -12.70
N GLY A 80 14.72 -5.05 -12.84
CA GLY A 80 14.40 -4.36 -14.10
C GLY A 80 12.92 -4.43 -14.49
N LEU A 81 12.02 -4.72 -13.55
CA LEU A 81 10.58 -4.76 -13.80
C LEU A 81 9.94 -3.36 -13.78
N LEU A 82 10.63 -2.40 -13.16
CA LEU A 82 10.22 -1.00 -13.07
C LEU A 82 11.39 -0.13 -13.53
N ASP A 83 11.11 0.95 -14.24
CA ASP A 83 12.10 2.00 -14.48
C ASP A 83 12.27 2.92 -13.25
N ASP A 84 13.35 3.70 -13.25
CA ASP A 84 13.70 4.60 -12.13
C ASP A 84 12.57 5.60 -11.80
N ALA A 85 11.90 6.11 -12.84
CA ALA A 85 10.84 7.10 -12.68
C ALA A 85 9.61 6.47 -12.00
N THR A 86 9.22 5.28 -12.42
CA THR A 86 8.09 4.53 -11.88
C THR A 86 8.38 4.05 -10.47
N PHE A 87 9.57 3.50 -10.22
CA PHE A 87 10.01 3.13 -8.88
C PHE A 87 9.95 4.31 -7.92
N LYS A 88 10.52 5.46 -8.30
CA LYS A 88 10.53 6.66 -7.45
C LYS A 88 9.11 7.16 -7.16
N LYS A 89 8.24 7.25 -8.18
CA LYS A 89 6.84 7.68 -8.02
C LYS A 89 6.08 6.78 -7.04
N LEU A 90 6.23 5.46 -7.17
CA LEU A 90 5.56 4.49 -6.32
C LEU A 90 6.14 4.51 -4.89
N ASP A 91 7.46 4.55 -4.73
CA ASP A 91 8.10 4.63 -3.42
C ASP A 91 7.67 5.90 -2.65
N GLU A 92 7.60 7.06 -3.33
CA GLU A 92 7.11 8.30 -2.76
C GLU A 92 5.64 8.20 -2.33
N SER A 93 4.79 7.54 -3.14
CA SER A 93 3.39 7.29 -2.81
C SER A 93 3.23 6.45 -1.54
N TYR A 94 3.98 5.35 -1.43
CA TYR A 94 3.98 4.49 -0.24
C TYR A 94 4.64 5.17 0.98
N ALA A 95 5.67 6.00 0.79
CA ALA A 95 6.25 6.80 1.87
C ALA A 95 5.24 7.82 2.44
N SER A 96 4.44 8.45 1.57
CA SER A 96 3.35 9.34 1.99
C SER A 96 2.25 8.60 2.76
N LEU A 97 1.94 7.35 2.37
CA LEU A 97 1.00 6.51 3.12
C LEU A 97 1.51 6.19 4.53
N SER A 98 2.78 5.83 4.68
CA SER A 98 3.38 5.59 5.99
C SER A 98 3.27 6.83 6.90
N SER A 99 3.49 8.02 6.35
CA SER A 99 3.37 9.29 7.10
C SER A 99 1.92 9.59 7.49
N SER A 100 0.94 9.16 6.69
CA SER A 100 -0.49 9.37 6.96
C SER A 100 -1.09 8.35 7.96
N LEU A 101 -0.35 7.28 8.26
CA LEU A 101 -0.73 6.23 9.20
C LEU A 101 -0.21 6.45 10.63
N GLN A 102 0.75 7.37 10.80
CA GLN A 102 1.33 7.77 12.09
C GLN A 102 0.47 8.86 12.77
#